data_AF-A0A231V2G6-F1
#
_entry.id   AF-A0A231V2G6-F1
#
_cell.length_a   1.000
_cell.length_b   1.000
_cell.length_c   1.000
_cell.angle_alpha   90.00
_cell.angle_beta   90.00
_cell.angle_gamma   90.00
#
_symmetry.space_group_name_H-M   'P 1'
#
loop_
_entity.id
_entity.type
_entity.pdbx_description
1 polymer ?
#
loop_
_entity_poly.entity_id
_entity_poly.type
_entity_poly.pdbx_seq_one_letter_code
_entity_poly.pdbx_strand_id
1 'polypeptide(L)'
;MSDPIAELLHTLSLERLEHNLYRGNSPKVGWQRVFGGQVIGQALVAAQQTVEEAYGVHSLHAYFLRPGDPAVPIIYQVDRIRDGRSFVTRRVNAIQHGHAIFSLMASFQLEEDGLEHQAEMPDVPTPEELDSDGELMRGFIDKLPQAMKNWWERPRPFEFRPVVTDHYLTRDRLEPVQHVWIRTLGEVPDDNPLRAAILAYASDMTLLDAATFPHGRSVWDPQLQMASLDHAMWFHRHNDLSDWMLYTSDSPSSMGSRGFTRGMIFSRDGQHVASVAQEGLMRVRTPKN
;
A
#
# COMPACT_ATOMS: atom_id res chain seq x y z
N MET A 1 -24.52 -6.08 3.51
CA MET A 1 -23.23 -5.37 3.61
C MET A 1 -22.60 -5.43 2.24
N SER A 2 -22.01 -4.34 1.74
CA SER A 2 -21.30 -4.35 0.46
C SER A 2 -20.13 -5.33 0.53
N ASP A 3 -19.88 -6.04 -0.55
CA ASP A 3 -18.71 -6.89 -0.71
C ASP A 3 -17.43 -6.01 -0.71
N PRO A 4 -16.48 -6.20 0.22
CA PRO A 4 -15.32 -5.30 0.38
C PRO A 4 -14.43 -5.25 -0.85
N ILE A 5 -14.25 -6.38 -1.56
CA ILE A 5 -13.46 -6.37 -2.80
C ILE A 5 -14.16 -5.54 -3.87
N ALA A 6 -15.49 -5.66 -3.99
CA ALA A 6 -16.26 -4.85 -4.93
C ALA A 6 -16.16 -3.35 -4.60
N GLU A 7 -16.10 -2.97 -3.32
CA GLU A 7 -15.88 -1.57 -2.90
C GLU A 7 -14.48 -1.07 -3.25
N LEU A 8 -13.44 -1.92 -3.11
CA LEU A 8 -12.09 -1.59 -3.57
C LEU A 8 -12.03 -1.42 -5.09
N LEU A 9 -12.61 -2.35 -5.84
CA LEU A 9 -12.70 -2.28 -7.30
C LEU A 9 -13.44 -1.03 -7.76
N HIS A 10 -14.54 -0.68 -7.09
CA HIS A 10 -15.26 0.57 -7.35
C HIS A 10 -14.40 1.79 -7.02
N THR A 11 -13.64 1.77 -5.93
CA THR A 11 -12.72 2.85 -5.54
C THR A 11 -11.62 3.04 -6.58
N LEU A 12 -11.09 1.96 -7.16
CA LEU A 12 -10.06 2.02 -8.20
C LEU A 12 -10.64 2.37 -9.59
N SER A 13 -11.96 2.28 -9.77
CA SER A 13 -12.63 2.68 -11.01
C SER A 13 -12.76 4.20 -11.09
N LEU A 14 -11.90 4.82 -11.89
CA LEU A 14 -11.89 6.26 -12.07
C LEU A 14 -12.87 6.71 -13.15
N GLU A 15 -13.54 7.83 -12.90
CA GLU A 15 -14.30 8.54 -13.91
C GLU A 15 -13.37 9.39 -14.77
N ARG A 16 -13.43 9.22 -16.10
CA ARG A 16 -12.70 10.07 -17.02
C ARG A 16 -13.45 11.39 -17.23
N LEU A 17 -12.79 12.51 -16.92
CA LEU A 17 -13.33 13.86 -17.13
C LEU A 17 -12.90 14.45 -18.47
N GLU A 18 -11.65 14.19 -18.88
CA GLU A 18 -11.07 14.60 -20.16
C GLU A 18 -9.89 13.67 -20.53
N HIS A 19 -9.23 13.94 -21.64
CA HIS A 19 -7.92 13.45 -22.01
C HIS A 19 -6.93 13.74 -20.89
N ASN A 20 -6.36 12.66 -20.34
CA ASN A 20 -5.40 12.70 -19.25
C ASN A 20 -5.93 13.34 -17.95
N LEU A 21 -7.26 13.42 -17.76
CA LEU A 21 -7.87 13.97 -16.55
C LEU A 21 -8.96 13.05 -16.02
N TYR A 22 -8.81 12.62 -14.76
CA TYR A 22 -9.66 11.62 -14.14
C TYR A 22 -10.13 12.08 -12.74
N ARG A 23 -11.23 11.50 -12.26
CA ARG A 23 -11.81 11.74 -10.94
C ARG A 23 -11.95 10.42 -10.19
N GLY A 24 -11.36 10.35 -9.01
CA GLY A 24 -11.53 9.24 -8.06
C GLY A 24 -12.33 9.68 -6.84
N ASN A 25 -13.07 8.74 -6.27
CA ASN A 25 -13.80 8.95 -5.02
C ASN A 25 -13.11 8.19 -3.88
N SER A 26 -13.31 8.67 -2.65
CA SER A 26 -12.87 7.95 -1.46
C SER A 26 -14.07 7.22 -0.82
N PRO A 27 -13.89 6.00 -0.31
CA PRO A 27 -14.96 5.32 0.41
C PRO A 27 -15.35 6.11 1.67
N LYS A 28 -16.65 6.07 2.03
CA LYS A 28 -17.23 6.86 3.15
C LYS A 28 -16.97 6.18 4.51
N VAL A 29 -15.70 5.89 4.77
CA VAL A 29 -15.26 5.07 5.90
C VAL A 29 -14.91 5.91 7.16
N GLY A 30 -15.34 7.17 7.25
CA GLY A 30 -15.18 7.98 8.46
C GLY A 30 -13.73 8.28 8.87
N TRP A 31 -12.81 8.23 7.91
CA TRP A 31 -11.41 8.60 8.13
C TRP A 31 -11.26 10.11 8.25
N GLN A 32 -10.28 10.55 9.04
CA GLN A 32 -9.88 11.96 9.02
C GLN A 32 -9.08 12.33 7.75
N ARG A 33 -8.48 11.34 7.07
CA ARG A 33 -7.60 11.53 5.90
C ARG A 33 -7.76 10.39 4.91
N VAL A 34 -7.51 10.68 3.63
CA VAL A 34 -7.44 9.65 2.58
C VAL A 34 -6.29 8.67 2.89
N PHE A 35 -6.53 7.37 2.75
CA PHE A 35 -5.52 6.33 2.90
C PHE A 35 -4.47 6.40 1.78
N GLY A 36 -3.19 6.24 2.09
CA GLY A 36 -2.11 6.44 1.11
C GLY A 36 -2.17 5.45 -0.05
N GLY A 37 -2.39 4.16 0.23
CA GLY A 37 -2.60 3.13 -0.79
C GLY A 37 -3.76 3.41 -1.74
N GLN A 38 -4.82 4.11 -1.29
CA GLN A 38 -5.90 4.57 -2.18
C GLN A 38 -5.36 5.54 -3.23
N VAL A 39 -4.58 6.54 -2.81
CA VAL A 39 -4.05 7.56 -3.72
C VAL A 39 -3.02 6.97 -4.66
N ILE A 40 -2.16 6.05 -4.19
CA ILE A 40 -1.21 5.30 -5.01
C ILE A 40 -1.96 4.49 -6.08
N GLY A 41 -2.92 3.65 -5.67
CA GLY A 41 -3.67 2.78 -6.57
C GLY A 41 -4.46 3.57 -7.62
N GLN A 42 -5.20 4.60 -7.21
CA GLN A 42 -5.93 5.47 -8.13
C GLN A 42 -4.98 6.24 -9.08
N ALA A 43 -3.87 6.78 -8.60
CA ALA A 43 -2.91 7.46 -9.47
C ALA A 43 -2.28 6.51 -10.51
N LEU A 44 -1.99 5.26 -10.11
CA LEU A 44 -1.50 4.25 -11.03
C LEU A 44 -2.56 3.89 -12.09
N VAL A 45 -3.83 3.71 -11.70
CA VAL A 45 -4.93 3.51 -12.66
C VAL A 45 -5.03 4.67 -13.65
N ALA A 46 -4.96 5.91 -13.16
CA ALA A 46 -4.99 7.09 -14.04
C ALA A 46 -3.83 7.07 -15.06
N ALA A 47 -2.62 6.70 -14.62
CA ALA A 47 -1.48 6.55 -15.53
C ALA A 47 -1.72 5.44 -16.56
N GLN A 48 -2.15 4.25 -16.12
CA GLN A 48 -2.43 3.08 -16.97
C GLN A 48 -3.45 3.38 -18.06
N GLN A 49 -4.51 4.13 -17.76
CA GLN A 49 -5.53 4.54 -18.75
C GLN A 49 -5.00 5.44 -19.88
N THR A 50 -3.75 5.89 -19.82
CA THR A 50 -3.09 6.70 -20.86
C THR A 50 -1.98 5.95 -21.60
N VAL A 51 -1.80 4.66 -21.31
CA VAL A 51 -0.76 3.79 -21.85
C VAL A 51 -1.41 2.69 -22.71
N GLU A 52 -0.75 2.27 -23.78
CA GLU A 52 -1.22 1.16 -24.60
C GLU A 52 -1.14 -0.16 -23.82
N GLU A 53 -2.11 -1.06 -24.04
CA GLU A 53 -2.28 -2.32 -23.29
C GLU A 53 -1.04 -3.21 -23.26
N ALA A 54 -0.20 -3.14 -24.30
CA ALA A 54 1.03 -3.93 -24.40
C ALA A 54 2.12 -3.54 -23.39
N TYR A 55 2.03 -2.37 -22.73
CA TYR A 55 3.03 -1.92 -21.77
C TYR A 55 2.56 -2.14 -20.33
N GLY A 56 3.21 -3.08 -19.64
CA GLY A 56 3.00 -3.32 -18.21
C GLY A 56 3.73 -2.29 -17.34
N VAL A 57 3.16 -1.91 -16.20
CA VAL A 57 3.90 -1.10 -15.21
C VAL A 57 5.03 -1.93 -14.60
N HIS A 58 6.23 -1.36 -14.52
CA HIS A 58 7.38 -2.01 -13.86
C HIS A 58 7.93 -1.20 -12.69
N SER A 59 7.60 0.09 -12.59
CA SER A 59 7.96 0.89 -11.40
C SER A 59 7.08 2.12 -11.21
N LEU A 60 6.98 2.54 -9.96
CA LEU A 60 6.43 3.84 -9.57
C LEU A 60 7.24 4.47 -8.43
N HIS A 61 7.25 5.79 -8.40
CA HIS A 61 7.79 6.60 -7.33
C HIS A 61 6.82 7.73 -7.02
N ALA A 62 6.56 7.98 -5.75
CA ALA A 62 5.58 8.98 -5.35
C ALA A 62 5.95 9.72 -4.07
N TYR A 63 5.40 10.92 -3.93
CA TYR A 63 5.50 11.75 -2.73
C TYR A 63 4.12 12.16 -2.24
N PHE A 64 3.88 12.00 -0.94
CA PHE A 64 2.72 12.51 -0.24
C PHE A 64 3.00 13.94 0.23
N LEU A 65 2.29 14.91 -0.36
CA LEU A 65 2.58 16.33 -0.17
C LEU A 65 1.68 16.95 0.90
N ARG A 66 0.41 16.53 0.94
CA ARG A 66 -0.62 17.07 1.85
C ARG A 66 -1.59 15.96 2.25
N PRO A 67 -2.21 16.05 3.44
CA PRO A 67 -3.28 15.14 3.80
C PRO A 67 -4.48 15.31 2.86
N GLY A 68 -4.98 14.22 2.29
CA GLY A 68 -6.21 14.25 1.50
C GLY A 68 -7.46 14.34 2.38
N ASP A 69 -8.48 15.04 1.90
CA ASP A 69 -9.82 15.12 2.49
C ASP A 69 -10.73 14.03 1.88
N PRO A 70 -11.17 13.02 2.65
CA PRO A 70 -12.01 11.94 2.11
C PRO A 70 -13.45 12.39 1.79
N ALA A 71 -13.87 13.59 2.22
CA ALA A 71 -15.20 14.13 1.93
C ALA A 71 -15.34 14.69 0.51
N VAL A 72 -14.23 14.91 -0.21
CA VAL A 72 -14.22 15.44 -1.57
C VAL A 72 -13.51 14.50 -2.54
N PRO A 73 -13.91 14.46 -3.83
CA PRO A 73 -13.22 13.67 -4.84
C PRO A 73 -11.78 14.13 -5.05
N ILE A 74 -10.96 13.25 -5.63
CA ILE A 74 -9.57 13.54 -6.01
C ILE A 74 -9.50 13.65 -7.53
N ILE A 75 -8.90 14.72 -8.03
CA ILE A 75 -8.63 14.89 -9.46
C ILE A 75 -7.23 14.36 -9.76
N TYR A 76 -7.11 13.45 -10.71
CA TYR A 76 -5.84 12.91 -11.19
C TYR A 76 -5.54 13.48 -12.57
N GLN A 77 -4.52 14.33 -12.66
CA GLN A 77 -4.03 14.88 -13.91
C GLN A 77 -2.77 14.15 -14.34
N VAL A 78 -2.78 13.61 -15.56
CA VAL A 78 -1.68 12.80 -16.11
C VAL A 78 -0.90 13.59 -17.15
N ASP A 79 0.42 13.58 -17.04
CA ASP A 79 1.33 14.09 -18.06
C ASP A 79 2.01 12.91 -18.77
N ARG A 80 1.96 12.90 -20.09
CA ARG A 80 2.66 11.93 -20.94
C ARG A 80 4.10 12.39 -21.16
N ILE A 81 4.98 12.01 -20.24
CA ILE A 81 6.38 12.49 -20.23
C ILE A 81 7.14 11.96 -21.44
N ARG A 82 6.95 10.68 -21.78
CA ARG A 82 7.63 10.04 -22.90
C ARG A 82 6.85 8.82 -23.38
N ASP A 83 6.76 8.68 -24.70
CA ASP A 83 6.35 7.45 -25.39
C ASP A 83 7.52 6.98 -26.26
N GLY A 84 8.31 6.04 -25.71
CA GLY A 84 9.42 5.41 -26.42
C GLY A 84 9.03 4.04 -26.96
N ARG A 85 9.92 3.43 -27.75
CA ARG A 85 9.66 2.11 -28.35
C ARG A 85 9.46 0.99 -27.33
N SER A 86 10.28 0.96 -26.28
CA SER A 86 10.22 -0.09 -25.24
C SER A 86 9.68 0.43 -23.91
N PHE A 87 9.81 1.75 -23.65
CA PHE A 87 9.45 2.35 -22.38
C PHE A 87 8.54 3.55 -22.56
N VAL A 88 7.52 3.61 -21.71
CA VAL A 88 6.55 4.69 -21.61
C VAL A 88 6.62 5.26 -20.20
N THR A 89 6.53 6.59 -20.07
CA THR A 89 6.63 7.27 -18.77
C THR A 89 5.47 8.22 -18.59
N ARG A 90 4.84 8.16 -17.41
CA ARG A 90 3.74 9.04 -16.99
C ARG A 90 4.07 9.71 -15.67
N ARG A 91 3.64 10.96 -15.53
CA ARG A 91 3.57 11.66 -14.24
C ARG A 91 2.09 11.90 -13.92
N VAL A 92 1.70 11.74 -12.67
CA VAL A 92 0.34 11.97 -12.19
C VAL A 92 0.38 12.90 -10.99
N ASN A 93 -0.42 13.96 -11.03
CA ASN A 93 -0.69 14.80 -9.86
C ASN A 93 -2.11 14.53 -9.37
N ALA A 94 -2.23 14.16 -8.11
CA ALA A 94 -3.51 14.07 -7.41
C ALA A 94 -3.80 15.42 -6.74
N ILE A 95 -4.98 15.97 -7.01
CA ILE A 95 -5.34 17.35 -6.68
C ILE A 95 -6.64 17.37 -5.88
N GLN A 96 -6.64 18.11 -4.77
CA GLN A 96 -7.83 18.48 -4.01
C GLN A 96 -7.73 19.95 -3.63
N HIS A 97 -8.88 20.64 -3.60
CA HIS A 97 -8.96 22.07 -3.27
C HIS A 97 -7.97 22.96 -4.05
N GLY A 98 -7.69 22.61 -5.32
CA GLY A 98 -6.74 23.36 -6.16
C GLY A 98 -5.26 23.14 -5.82
N HIS A 99 -4.92 22.19 -4.95
CA HIS A 99 -3.55 21.90 -4.55
C HIS A 99 -3.19 20.43 -4.79
N ALA A 100 -1.95 20.19 -5.24
CA ALA A 100 -1.42 18.84 -5.30
C ALA A 100 -1.30 18.25 -3.89
N ILE A 101 -1.97 17.12 -3.65
CA ILE A 101 -1.87 16.35 -2.41
C ILE A 101 -0.86 15.21 -2.52
N PHE A 102 -0.61 14.74 -3.74
CA PHE A 102 0.28 13.64 -4.04
C PHE A 102 0.78 13.76 -5.49
N SER A 103 2.01 13.33 -5.73
CA SER A 103 2.62 13.28 -7.07
C SER A 103 3.28 11.92 -7.27
N LEU A 104 3.03 11.30 -8.41
CA LEU A 104 3.56 10.00 -8.78
C LEU A 104 4.19 10.06 -10.18
N MET A 105 5.27 9.32 -10.37
CA MET A 105 5.84 9.04 -11.67
C MET A 105 5.92 7.53 -11.84
N ALA A 106 5.38 7.02 -12.94
CA ALA A 106 5.36 5.60 -13.26
C ALA A 106 6.02 5.34 -14.62
N SER A 107 6.72 4.21 -14.70
CA SER A 107 7.34 3.73 -15.92
C SER A 107 6.74 2.38 -16.30
N PHE A 108 6.51 2.22 -17.60
CA PHE A 108 5.86 1.09 -18.22
C PHE A 108 6.76 0.54 -19.32
N GLN A 109 6.74 -0.78 -19.52
CA GLN A 109 7.59 -1.45 -20.49
C GLN A 109 6.80 -2.54 -21.22
N LEU A 110 7.16 -2.78 -22.48
CA LEU A 110 6.77 -4.01 -23.17
C LEU A 110 7.35 -5.23 -22.45
N GLU A 111 6.61 -6.34 -22.47
CA GLU A 111 7.12 -7.62 -21.98
C GLU A 111 8.24 -8.12 -22.91
N GLU A 112 9.38 -8.48 -22.34
CA GLU A 112 10.59 -8.92 -23.05
C GLU A 112 11.36 -9.95 -22.20
N ASP A 113 11.90 -10.99 -22.84
CA ASP A 113 12.80 -11.96 -22.18
C ASP A 113 14.13 -11.32 -21.79
N GLY A 114 14.79 -11.83 -20.74
CA GLY A 114 16.04 -11.26 -20.25
C GLY A 114 16.86 -12.16 -19.34
N LEU A 115 17.82 -11.54 -18.66
CA LEU A 115 18.61 -12.21 -17.62
C LEU A 115 17.82 -12.21 -16.31
N GLU A 116 17.78 -13.35 -15.63
CA GLU A 116 16.95 -13.54 -14.45
C GLU A 116 17.73 -14.00 -13.21
N HIS A 117 17.41 -13.39 -12.08
CA HIS A 117 17.71 -13.86 -10.74
C HIS A 117 16.67 -13.24 -9.78
N GLN A 118 16.63 -13.71 -8.53
CA GLN A 118 15.80 -13.10 -7.50
C GLN A 118 16.41 -13.32 -6.11
N ALA A 119 15.89 -12.58 -5.13
CA ALA A 119 16.12 -12.88 -3.72
C ALA A 119 15.41 -14.20 -3.34
N GLU A 120 15.94 -14.88 -2.32
CA GLU A 120 15.28 -16.04 -1.73
C GLU A 120 14.17 -15.57 -0.77
N MET A 121 13.02 -16.25 -0.82
CA MET A 121 11.94 -16.02 0.13
C MET A 121 12.38 -16.51 1.52
N PRO A 122 12.17 -15.75 2.61
CA PRO A 122 12.53 -16.19 3.94
C PRO A 122 11.66 -17.38 4.41
N ASP A 123 12.26 -18.28 5.18
CA ASP A 123 11.57 -19.41 5.81
C ASP A 123 10.76 -18.94 7.02
N VAL A 124 9.44 -18.93 6.87
CA VAL A 124 8.47 -18.49 7.89
C VAL A 124 7.30 -19.48 7.94
N PRO A 125 6.54 -19.54 9.05
CA PRO A 125 5.32 -20.34 9.12
C PRO A 125 4.37 -20.04 7.96
N THR A 126 3.70 -21.09 7.49
CA THR A 126 2.71 -21.01 6.42
C THR A 126 1.49 -20.21 6.88
N PRO A 127 0.72 -19.59 5.97
CA PRO A 127 -0.44 -18.81 6.37
C PRO A 127 -1.47 -19.65 7.13
N GLU A 128 -1.63 -20.95 6.83
CA GLU A 128 -2.58 -21.83 7.52
C GLU A 128 -2.19 -22.15 8.97
N GLU A 129 -0.92 -22.00 9.35
CA GLU A 129 -0.44 -22.17 10.73
C GLU A 129 -0.64 -20.91 11.59
N LEU A 130 -1.05 -19.80 10.98
CA LEU A 130 -1.17 -18.50 11.60
C LEU A 130 -2.63 -18.10 11.80
N ASP A 131 -2.88 -17.42 12.92
CA ASP A 131 -4.16 -16.74 13.14
C ASP A 131 -4.31 -15.56 12.17
N SER A 132 -5.54 -15.35 11.70
CA SER A 132 -5.88 -14.11 11.01
C SER A 132 -5.81 -12.91 11.95
N ASP A 133 -5.55 -11.74 11.39
CA ASP A 133 -5.58 -10.48 12.13
C ASP A 133 -6.92 -10.25 12.86
N GLY A 134 -8.05 -10.67 12.28
CA GLY A 134 -9.36 -10.65 12.91
C GLY A 134 -9.51 -11.63 14.09
N GLU A 135 -8.83 -12.78 14.05
CA GLU A 135 -8.77 -13.73 15.18
C GLU A 135 -7.91 -13.19 16.31
N LEU A 136 -6.72 -12.68 15.98
CA LEU A 136 -5.82 -12.03 16.94
C LEU A 136 -6.51 -10.88 17.67
N MET A 137 -7.21 -10.03 16.91
CA MET A 137 -7.85 -8.84 17.47
C MET A 137 -9.05 -9.19 18.35
N ARG A 138 -9.82 -10.26 18.07
CA ARG A 138 -10.96 -10.66 18.91
C ARG A 138 -10.60 -10.86 20.39
N GLY A 139 -9.37 -11.29 20.69
CA GLY A 139 -8.90 -11.43 22.08
C GLY A 139 -8.62 -10.11 22.81
N PHE A 140 -8.44 -9.01 22.08
CA PHE A 140 -7.99 -7.71 22.62
C PHE A 140 -8.89 -6.54 22.24
N ILE A 141 -9.87 -6.76 21.37
CA ILE A 141 -10.64 -5.71 20.73
C ILE A 141 -11.26 -4.78 21.76
N ASP A 142 -11.81 -5.34 22.85
CA ASP A 142 -12.46 -4.59 23.93
C ASP A 142 -11.55 -3.56 24.61
N LYS A 143 -10.23 -3.80 24.61
CA LYS A 143 -9.22 -2.93 25.23
C LYS A 143 -8.66 -1.86 24.28
N LEU A 144 -8.97 -1.94 22.98
CA LEU A 144 -8.47 -0.99 21.99
C LEU A 144 -9.24 0.34 22.03
N PRO A 145 -8.58 1.48 21.69
CA PRO A 145 -9.27 2.73 21.42
C PRO A 145 -10.36 2.57 20.34
N GLN A 146 -11.47 3.31 20.44
CA GLN A 146 -12.61 3.15 19.52
C GLN A 146 -12.24 3.30 18.03
N ALA A 147 -11.30 4.19 17.71
CA ALA A 147 -10.81 4.36 16.33
C ALA A 147 -10.14 3.08 15.79
N MET A 148 -9.40 2.36 16.64
CA MET A 148 -8.81 1.07 16.30
C MET A 148 -9.87 -0.02 16.18
N LYS A 149 -10.84 -0.09 17.12
CA LYS A 149 -11.97 -1.03 17.03
C LYS A 149 -12.70 -0.89 15.69
N ASN A 150 -13.05 0.35 15.32
CA ASN A 150 -13.72 0.65 14.06
C ASN A 150 -12.89 0.28 12.83
N TRP A 151 -11.55 0.26 12.91
CA TRP A 151 -10.69 -0.20 11.81
C TRP A 151 -10.72 -1.72 11.68
N TRP A 152 -10.60 -2.43 12.81
CA TRP A 152 -10.50 -3.89 12.84
C TRP A 152 -11.83 -4.61 12.60
N GLU A 153 -12.95 -4.06 13.07
CA GLU A 153 -14.28 -4.65 12.88
C GLU A 153 -14.80 -4.53 11.45
N ARG A 154 -14.10 -3.80 10.58
CA ARG A 154 -14.54 -3.59 9.20
C ARG A 154 -14.16 -4.76 8.31
N PRO A 155 -15.12 -5.25 7.50
CA PRO A 155 -14.80 -6.09 6.36
C PRO A 155 -13.75 -5.41 5.48
N ARG A 156 -12.64 -6.10 5.21
CA ARG A 156 -11.54 -5.59 4.40
C ARG A 156 -11.42 -6.40 3.10
N PRO A 157 -10.96 -5.77 2.00
CA PRO A 157 -10.72 -6.49 0.74
C PRO A 157 -9.51 -7.41 0.80
N PHE A 158 -8.78 -7.43 1.92
CA PHE A 158 -7.60 -8.26 2.14
C PHE A 158 -7.70 -8.99 3.48
N GLU A 159 -7.15 -10.19 3.52
CA GLU A 159 -6.84 -10.94 4.74
C GLU A 159 -5.36 -10.77 5.08
N PHE A 160 -5.05 -10.56 6.35
CA PHE A 160 -3.68 -10.47 6.84
C PHE A 160 -3.43 -11.55 7.88
N ARG A 161 -2.29 -12.24 7.77
CA ARG A 161 -1.77 -13.14 8.79
C ARG A 161 -0.34 -12.75 9.15
N PRO A 162 -0.16 -11.92 10.20
CA PRO A 162 1.17 -11.52 10.66
C PRO A 162 1.87 -12.70 11.32
N VAL A 163 3.15 -12.93 10.98
CA VAL A 163 3.96 -14.01 11.58
C VAL A 163 4.34 -13.68 13.03
N VAL A 164 4.71 -12.41 13.28
CA VAL A 164 5.03 -11.91 14.62
C VAL A 164 3.85 -11.08 15.10
N THR A 165 3.32 -11.41 16.28
CA THR A 165 2.11 -10.78 16.83
C THR A 165 2.39 -9.95 18.09
N ASP A 166 3.59 -10.07 18.66
CA ASP A 166 4.02 -9.42 19.89
C ASP A 166 3.81 -7.90 19.89
N HIS A 167 3.97 -7.23 18.73
CA HIS A 167 3.78 -5.77 18.61
C HIS A 167 2.32 -5.34 18.73
N TYR A 168 1.36 -6.26 18.52
CA TYR A 168 -0.05 -5.99 18.77
C TYR A 168 -0.40 -6.11 20.26
N LEU A 169 0.35 -6.93 21.00
CA LEU A 169 0.01 -7.37 22.36
C LEU A 169 0.82 -6.68 23.45
N THR A 170 2.02 -6.24 23.11
CA THR A 170 3.01 -5.72 24.07
C THR A 170 3.60 -4.37 23.61
N ARG A 171 4.42 -3.77 24.46
CA ARG A 171 5.29 -2.62 24.11
C ARG A 171 6.76 -3.01 24.15
N ASP A 172 7.04 -4.30 24.05
CA ASP A 172 8.41 -4.78 24.04
C ASP A 172 9.10 -4.32 22.77
N ARG A 173 10.40 -4.05 22.87
CA ARG A 173 11.20 -3.66 21.70
C ARG A 173 11.50 -4.92 20.91
N LEU A 174 11.18 -4.88 19.62
CA LEU A 174 11.39 -5.99 18.71
C LEU A 174 12.44 -5.60 17.65
N GLU A 175 12.96 -6.60 16.95
CA GLU A 175 13.76 -6.36 15.75
C GLU A 175 12.94 -5.58 14.72
N PRO A 176 13.55 -4.72 13.91
CA PRO A 176 12.88 -3.92 12.89
C PRO A 176 12.49 -4.76 11.67
N VAL A 177 11.90 -5.94 11.86
CA VAL A 177 11.55 -6.90 10.81
C VAL A 177 10.11 -7.33 10.98
N GLN A 178 9.39 -7.45 9.87
CA GLN A 178 8.02 -7.92 9.84
C GLN A 178 7.81 -8.88 8.66
N HIS A 179 6.97 -9.88 8.90
CA HIS A 179 6.48 -10.80 7.88
C HIS A 179 4.96 -10.89 7.99
N VAL A 180 4.25 -10.63 6.90
CA VAL A 180 2.79 -10.70 6.85
C VAL A 180 2.37 -11.43 5.59
N TRP A 181 1.59 -12.48 5.75
CA TRP A 181 0.87 -13.07 4.63
C TRP A 181 -0.35 -12.23 4.28
N ILE A 182 -0.54 -11.95 3.00
CA ILE A 182 -1.61 -11.10 2.47
C ILE A 182 -2.25 -11.79 1.28
N ARG A 183 -3.57 -11.76 1.19
CA ARG A 183 -4.34 -12.12 0.00
C ARG A 183 -5.60 -11.28 -0.12
N THR A 184 -6.16 -11.18 -1.32
CA THR A 184 -7.48 -10.56 -1.51
C THR A 184 -8.60 -11.48 -1.03
N LEU A 185 -9.66 -10.88 -0.47
CA LEU A 185 -10.88 -11.56 -0.06
C LEU A 185 -11.97 -11.32 -1.10
N GLY A 186 -12.13 -12.27 -2.01
CA GLY A 186 -13.12 -12.22 -3.11
C GLY A 186 -12.45 -12.29 -4.49
N GLU A 187 -13.27 -12.27 -5.54
CA GLU A 187 -12.78 -12.43 -6.91
C GLU A 187 -12.20 -11.11 -7.44
N VAL A 188 -10.97 -11.18 -7.97
CA VAL A 188 -10.33 -10.10 -8.71
C VAL A 188 -10.37 -10.44 -10.19
N PRO A 189 -10.86 -9.53 -11.07
CA PRO A 189 -10.84 -9.75 -12.50
C PRO A 189 -9.43 -10.11 -13.02
N ASP A 190 -9.37 -10.93 -14.06
CA ASP A 190 -8.13 -11.33 -14.72
C ASP A 190 -7.60 -10.18 -15.61
N ASP A 191 -7.12 -9.13 -14.96
CA ASP A 191 -6.63 -7.89 -15.57
C ASP A 191 -5.32 -7.45 -14.89
N ASN A 192 -4.20 -7.59 -15.60
CA ASN A 192 -2.85 -7.33 -15.06
C ASN A 192 -2.67 -5.87 -14.58
N PRO A 193 -3.06 -4.85 -15.36
CA PRO A 193 -3.12 -3.47 -14.88
C PRO A 193 -3.84 -3.30 -13.55
N LEU A 194 -5.05 -3.87 -13.41
CA LEU A 194 -5.82 -3.79 -12.17
C LEU A 194 -5.15 -4.53 -11.01
N ARG A 195 -4.59 -5.72 -11.24
CA ARG A 195 -3.81 -6.44 -10.22
C ARG A 195 -2.62 -5.62 -9.73
N ALA A 196 -1.89 -4.95 -10.62
CA ALA A 196 -0.79 -4.07 -10.22
C ALA A 196 -1.28 -2.89 -9.36
N ALA A 197 -2.44 -2.30 -9.70
CA ALA A 197 -3.05 -1.23 -8.90
C ALA A 197 -3.52 -1.71 -7.51
N ILE A 198 -4.08 -2.91 -7.41
CA ILE A 198 -4.49 -3.52 -6.13
C ILE A 198 -3.25 -3.86 -5.28
N LEU A 199 -2.19 -4.39 -5.89
CA LEU A 199 -0.94 -4.68 -5.18
C LEU A 199 -0.28 -3.39 -4.67
N ALA A 200 -0.26 -2.33 -5.50
CA ALA A 200 0.23 -1.02 -5.10
C ALA A 200 -0.61 -0.43 -3.95
N TYR A 201 -1.93 -0.61 -3.97
CA TYR A 201 -2.81 -0.24 -2.84
C TYR A 201 -2.43 -1.00 -1.56
N ALA A 202 -2.26 -2.32 -1.64
CA ALA A 202 -1.95 -3.18 -0.49
C ALA A 202 -0.56 -2.88 0.11
N SER A 203 0.40 -2.47 -0.72
CA SER A 203 1.79 -2.25 -0.31
C SER A 203 1.99 -1.18 0.78
N ASP A 204 1.06 -0.22 0.90
CA ASP A 204 1.10 0.86 1.92
C ASP A 204 0.34 0.50 3.22
N MET A 205 -0.20 -0.73 3.34
CA MET A 205 -1.02 -1.10 4.51
C MET A 205 -0.21 -1.42 5.76
N THR A 206 0.99 -1.98 5.62
CA THR A 206 1.77 -2.54 6.75
C THR A 206 3.25 -2.11 6.76
N LEU A 207 3.73 -1.47 5.69
CA LEU A 207 5.17 -1.29 5.45
C LEU A 207 5.88 -0.42 6.50
N LEU A 208 5.23 0.62 7.03
CA LEU A 208 5.84 1.50 8.04
C LEU A 208 5.89 0.90 9.46
N ASP A 209 5.16 -0.19 9.71
CA ASP A 209 5.07 -0.80 11.05
C ASP A 209 6.45 -1.25 11.56
N ALA A 210 7.27 -1.84 10.69
CA ALA A 210 8.61 -2.32 11.03
C ALA A 210 9.52 -1.22 11.64
N ALA A 211 9.32 0.05 11.26
CA ALA A 211 10.09 1.16 11.83
C ALA A 211 9.70 1.49 13.27
N THR A 212 8.50 1.12 13.73
CA THR A 212 8.06 1.40 15.11
C THR A 212 8.50 0.32 16.10
N PHE A 213 8.86 -0.87 15.61
CA PHE A 213 9.15 -2.07 16.40
C PHE A 213 10.33 -1.91 17.38
N PRO A 214 11.50 -1.36 16.99
CA PRO A 214 12.62 -1.15 17.93
C PRO A 214 12.32 -0.18 19.06
N HIS A 215 11.21 0.56 18.96
CA HIS A 215 10.82 1.58 19.91
C HIS A 215 9.71 1.11 20.87
N GLY A 216 9.20 -0.11 20.72
CA GLY A 216 8.06 -0.61 21.50
C GLY A 216 6.79 0.21 21.26
N ARG A 217 6.63 0.68 20.01
CA ARG A 217 5.54 1.56 19.58
C ARG A 217 4.80 0.92 18.41
N SER A 218 3.60 1.44 18.16
CA SER A 218 2.76 1.09 17.02
C SER A 218 2.46 2.35 16.20
N VAL A 219 2.18 2.19 14.91
CA VAL A 219 1.70 3.29 14.05
C VAL A 219 0.41 3.94 14.54
N TRP A 220 -0.34 3.23 15.40
CA TRP A 220 -1.55 3.70 16.04
C TRP A 220 -1.33 4.34 17.42
N ASP A 221 -0.08 4.44 17.89
CA ASP A 221 0.22 5.07 19.17
C ASP A 221 -0.24 6.55 19.12
N PRO A 222 -1.17 6.99 19.98
CA PRO A 222 -1.70 8.35 19.95
C PRO A 222 -0.65 9.42 20.27
N GLN A 223 0.49 9.04 20.84
CA GLN A 223 1.64 9.90 21.10
C GLN A 223 2.54 10.05 19.87
N LEU A 224 2.32 9.28 18.81
CA LEU A 224 3.03 9.41 17.54
C LEU A 224 2.17 10.17 16.51
N GLN A 225 2.83 11.05 15.77
CA GLN A 225 2.33 11.55 14.51
C GLN A 225 3.00 10.75 13.39
N MET A 226 2.22 9.87 12.78
CA MET A 226 2.59 9.09 11.61
C MET A 226 2.09 9.75 10.33
N ALA A 227 2.89 9.71 9.27
CA ALA A 227 2.47 10.04 7.90
C ALA A 227 3.49 9.46 6.90
N SER A 228 3.02 8.86 5.81
CA SER A 228 3.89 8.52 4.67
C SER A 228 4.44 9.80 4.04
N LEU A 229 5.73 9.82 3.67
CA LEU A 229 6.37 10.94 2.99
C LEU A 229 6.55 10.64 1.51
N ASP A 230 7.05 9.45 1.21
CA ASP A 230 7.17 8.91 -0.14
C ASP A 230 6.72 7.45 -0.21
N HIS A 231 6.72 6.90 -1.41
CA HIS A 231 6.52 5.48 -1.66
C HIS A 231 7.11 5.13 -3.03
N ALA A 232 7.90 4.07 -3.09
CA ALA A 232 8.47 3.55 -4.32
C ALA A 232 8.22 2.05 -4.42
N MET A 233 7.86 1.59 -5.61
CA MET A 233 7.57 0.18 -5.86
C MET A 233 8.09 -0.24 -7.23
N TRP A 234 8.64 -1.44 -7.29
CA TRP A 234 9.11 -2.10 -8.51
C TRP A 234 8.36 -3.42 -8.67
N PHE A 235 7.73 -3.60 -9.82
CA PHE A 235 6.97 -4.80 -10.17
C PHE A 235 7.87 -5.68 -11.02
N HIS A 236 8.14 -6.89 -10.54
CA HIS A 236 9.08 -7.82 -11.19
C HIS A 236 8.36 -8.94 -11.92
N ARG A 237 7.28 -9.46 -11.34
CA ARG A 237 6.53 -10.62 -11.85
C ARG A 237 5.04 -10.44 -11.63
N HIS A 238 4.23 -11.06 -12.47
CA HIS A 238 2.80 -11.19 -12.25
C HIS A 238 2.51 -12.18 -11.12
N ASN A 239 1.42 -11.96 -10.39
CA ASN A 239 0.96 -12.87 -9.35
C ASN A 239 -0.57 -12.85 -9.25
N ASP A 240 -1.15 -13.99 -8.89
CA ASP A 240 -2.56 -14.09 -8.52
C ASP A 240 -2.75 -13.57 -7.10
N LEU A 241 -3.52 -12.48 -6.97
CA LEU A 241 -3.78 -11.84 -5.68
C LEU A 241 -4.76 -12.63 -4.80
N SER A 242 -5.45 -13.62 -5.37
CA SER A 242 -6.39 -14.47 -4.62
C SER A 242 -5.68 -15.55 -3.79
N ASP A 243 -4.46 -15.94 -4.18
CA ASP A 243 -3.58 -16.77 -3.37
C ASP A 243 -2.69 -15.90 -2.45
N TRP A 244 -2.08 -16.55 -1.47
CA TRP A 244 -1.23 -15.92 -0.48
C TRP A 244 0.06 -15.35 -1.07
N MET A 245 0.38 -14.13 -0.63
CA MET A 245 1.68 -13.50 -0.84
C MET A 245 2.34 -13.20 0.51
N LEU A 246 3.63 -13.43 0.61
CA LEU A 246 4.42 -13.03 1.77
C LEU A 246 4.99 -11.63 1.57
N TYR A 247 4.55 -10.67 2.37
CA TYR A 247 5.15 -9.35 2.45
C TYR A 247 6.14 -9.31 3.62
N THR A 248 7.43 -9.38 3.30
CA THR A 248 8.51 -9.20 4.27
C THR A 248 9.02 -7.77 4.23
N SER A 249 9.30 -7.18 5.38
CA SER A 249 9.76 -5.79 5.48
C SER A 249 10.79 -5.61 6.59
N ASP A 250 11.73 -4.69 6.38
CA ASP A 250 12.73 -4.28 7.37
C ASP A 250 12.84 -2.76 7.50
N SER A 251 13.27 -2.27 8.67
CA SER A 251 13.64 -0.87 8.90
C SER A 251 15.11 -0.73 9.25
N PRO A 252 15.98 -0.40 8.27
CA PRO A 252 17.41 -0.30 8.54
C PRO A 252 17.80 1.00 9.24
N SER A 253 16.93 2.01 9.30
CA SER A 253 17.23 3.29 9.97
C SER A 253 15.97 4.07 10.39
N SER A 254 16.06 4.70 11.56
CA SER A 254 15.08 5.64 12.08
C SER A 254 15.82 6.79 12.76
N MET A 255 15.69 8.01 12.21
CA MET A 255 16.35 9.21 12.75
C MET A 255 15.62 10.50 12.37
N GLY A 256 15.75 11.54 13.19
CA GLY A 256 15.20 12.86 12.87
C GLY A 256 13.68 12.87 12.71
N SER A 257 12.97 12.06 13.51
CA SER A 257 11.52 11.83 13.39
C SER A 257 11.09 11.21 12.07
N ARG A 258 11.95 10.41 11.44
CA ARG A 258 11.62 9.64 10.23
C ARG A 258 12.03 8.19 10.42
N GLY A 259 11.24 7.28 9.86
CA GLY A 259 11.56 5.86 9.76
C GLY A 259 11.60 5.47 8.29
N PHE A 260 12.68 4.81 7.87
CA PHE A 260 12.80 4.24 6.53
C PHE A 260 12.54 2.75 6.58
N THR A 261 11.72 2.25 5.67
CA THR A 261 11.39 0.84 5.53
C THR A 261 11.54 0.37 4.09
N ARG A 262 11.87 -0.90 3.94
CA ARG A 262 11.91 -1.60 2.66
C ARG A 262 11.10 -2.87 2.79
N GLY A 263 10.57 -3.36 1.68
CA GLY A 263 9.86 -4.61 1.65
C GLY A 263 10.04 -5.38 0.35
N MET A 264 9.82 -6.68 0.44
CA MET A 264 9.80 -7.62 -0.67
C MET A 264 8.50 -8.42 -0.57
N ILE A 265 7.83 -8.57 -1.70
CA ILE A 265 6.58 -9.33 -1.82
C ILE A 265 6.91 -10.59 -2.61
N PHE A 266 6.66 -11.75 -2.00
CA PHE A 266 6.81 -13.05 -2.62
C PHE A 266 5.46 -13.71 -2.84
N SER A 267 5.28 -14.46 -3.91
CA SER A 267 4.17 -15.41 -4.05
C SER A 267 4.36 -16.59 -3.09
N ARG A 268 3.30 -17.37 -2.88
CA ARG A 268 3.33 -18.56 -2.02
C ARG A 268 4.42 -19.57 -2.40
N ASP A 269 4.70 -19.71 -3.69
CA ASP A 269 5.74 -20.60 -4.23
C ASP A 269 7.14 -19.96 -4.26
N GLY A 270 7.30 -18.76 -3.72
CA GLY A 270 8.59 -18.11 -3.50
C GLY A 270 9.09 -17.22 -4.64
N GLN A 271 8.28 -16.92 -5.66
CA GLN A 271 8.66 -15.95 -6.70
C GLN A 271 8.71 -14.54 -6.11
N HIS A 272 9.77 -13.78 -6.38
CA HIS A 272 9.85 -12.38 -5.95
C HIS A 272 9.01 -11.50 -6.88
N VAL A 273 7.83 -11.12 -6.42
CA VAL A 273 6.78 -10.41 -7.19
C VAL A 273 7.09 -8.93 -7.30
N ALA A 274 7.42 -8.28 -6.17
CA ALA A 274 7.66 -6.85 -6.12
C ALA A 274 8.59 -6.44 -4.98
N SER A 275 9.23 -5.29 -5.13
CA SER A 275 9.99 -4.63 -4.07
C SER A 275 9.42 -3.26 -3.77
N VAL A 276 9.51 -2.83 -2.51
CA VAL A 276 8.90 -1.59 -2.02
C VAL A 276 9.88 -0.84 -1.12
N ALA A 277 9.85 0.48 -1.13
CA ALA A 277 10.60 1.33 -0.21
C ALA A 277 9.77 2.57 0.16
N GLN A 278 9.87 2.99 1.43
CA GLN A 278 9.08 4.10 1.96
C GLN A 278 9.78 4.75 3.16
N GLU A 279 9.82 6.09 3.17
CA GLU A 279 10.11 6.87 4.37
C GLU A 279 8.81 7.47 4.92
N GLY A 280 8.65 7.39 6.23
CA GLY A 280 7.51 7.94 6.96
C GLY A 280 7.94 8.92 8.04
N LEU A 281 7.14 9.95 8.27
CA LEU A 281 7.20 10.76 9.48
C LEU A 281 6.84 9.88 10.68
N MET A 282 7.72 9.87 11.67
CA MET A 282 7.60 9.16 12.94
C MET A 282 7.89 10.14 14.09
N ARG A 283 6.99 11.10 14.30
CA ARG A 283 7.22 12.20 15.26
C ARG A 283 6.53 11.93 16.59
N VAL A 284 7.30 11.95 17.68
CA VAL A 284 6.75 11.98 19.03
C VAL A 284 6.08 13.33 19.25
N ARG A 285 4.79 13.32 19.59
CA ARG A 285 4.04 14.52 19.94
C ARG A 285 4.46 15.00 21.32
N THR A 286 5.04 16.19 21.40
CA THR A 286 5.16 16.89 22.67
C THR A 286 3.76 17.33 23.12
N PRO A 287 3.38 17.14 24.39
CA PRO A 287 2.15 17.72 24.91
C PRO A 287 2.11 19.22 24.59
N LYS A 288 0.98 19.71 24.08
CA LYS A 288 0.75 21.16 24.07
C LYS A 288 0.55 21.58 25.52
N ASN A 289 1.47 22.38 26.06
CA ASN A 289 1.22 23.12 27.30
C ASN A 289 0.02 24.05 27.13
#